data_AF-A0A7X3RMZ4-F1
#
_entry.id   AF-A0A7X3RMZ4-F1
#
_cell.length_a   1.000
_cell.length_b   1.000
_cell.length_c   1.000
_cell.angle_alpha   90.00
_cell.angle_beta   90.00
_cell.angle_gamma   90.00
#
_symmetry.space_group_name_H-M   'P 1'
#
loop_
_entity.id
_entity.type
_entity.pdbx_description
1 polymer ?
#
loop_
_entity_poly.entity_id
_entity_poly.type
_entity_poly.pdbx_seq_one_letter_code
_entity_poly.pdbx_strand_id
1 'polypeptide(L)'
;MLISLEHEAAPVADDEPHSDYLFVGCDENGGLWVAPIELTTRKADFSKFAPQLRAGAAIADKLLPKNIPEVKFRPIAVHGGIHREEFNKFRNSRNKIPFRGNSVLIKQTRCGSSLTNALKG
;
A
#
# COMPACT_ATOMS: atom_id res chain seq x y z
N MET A 1 -17.74 1.13 13.69
CA MET A 1 -18.00 1.83 12.41
C MET A 1 -17.55 0.89 11.30
N LEU A 2 -18.49 0.16 10.70
CA LEU A 2 -18.22 -0.67 9.53
C LEU A 2 -18.03 0.26 8.33
N ILE A 3 -16.95 0.08 7.58
CA ILE A 3 -16.79 0.72 6.28
C ILE A 3 -17.83 0.05 5.37
N SER A 4 -18.82 0.80 4.91
CA SER A 4 -19.78 0.30 3.92
C SER A 4 -19.04 0.17 2.58
N LEU A 5 -18.87 -1.06 2.11
CA LEU A 5 -18.26 -1.36 0.80
C LEU A 5 -19.25 -1.17 -0.36
N GLU A 6 -20.51 -0.81 -0.05
CA GLU A 6 -21.61 -0.68 -1.02
C GLU A 6 -21.86 0.77 -1.43
N HIS A 7 -21.20 1.73 -0.78
CA HIS A 7 -21.25 3.14 -1.16
C HIS A 7 -19.95 3.54 -1.86
N GLU A 8 -20.08 4.25 -2.98
CA GLU A 8 -18.98 4.99 -3.60
C GLU A 8 -18.37 5.89 -2.52
N ALA A 9 -17.04 5.83 -2.35
CA ALA A 9 -16.37 6.49 -1.24
C ALA A 9 -16.70 7.98 -1.23
N ALA A 10 -17.01 8.52 -0.04
CA ALA A 10 -17.14 9.96 0.15
C ALA A 10 -15.87 10.64 -0.39
N PRO A 11 -15.99 11.79 -1.09
CA PRO A 11 -14.82 12.48 -1.62
C PRO A 11 -13.82 12.75 -0.49
N VAL A 12 -12.61 12.21 -0.65
CA VAL A 12 -11.49 12.47 0.26
C VAL A 12 -10.97 13.87 -0.06
N ALA A 13 -10.72 14.69 0.96
CA ALA A 13 -10.06 15.98 0.75
C ALA A 13 -8.66 15.77 0.14
N ASP A 14 -8.24 16.65 -0.77
CA ASP A 14 -6.99 16.50 -1.55
C ASP A 14 -5.72 16.34 -0.68
N ASP A 15 -5.76 16.74 0.58
CA ASP A 15 -4.65 16.72 1.53
C ASP A 15 -4.74 15.62 2.60
N GLU A 16 -5.85 14.87 2.68
CA GLU A 16 -5.99 13.79 3.65
C GLU A 16 -5.26 12.51 3.22
N PRO A 17 -4.52 11.85 4.13
CA PRO A 17 -3.94 10.54 3.85
C PRO A 17 -5.02 9.48 3.60
N HIS A 18 -5.02 8.95 2.39
CA HIS A 18 -5.82 7.83 1.88
C HIS A 18 -4.91 6.75 1.27
N SER A 19 -5.48 5.75 0.62
CA SER A 19 -4.73 4.84 -0.23
C SER A 19 -5.60 4.57 -1.43
N ASP A 20 -5.06 4.71 -2.63
CA ASP A 20 -5.87 4.55 -3.85
C ASP A 20 -6.55 3.18 -3.92
N TYR A 21 -5.84 2.12 -3.55
CA TYR A 21 -6.39 0.77 -3.52
C TYR A 21 -5.94 0.01 -2.28
N LEU A 22 -6.82 -0.89 -1.82
CA LEU A 22 -6.50 -1.86 -0.79
C LEU A 22 -6.92 -3.26 -1.25
N PHE A 23 -5.94 -4.12 -1.48
CA PHE A 23 -6.19 -5.53 -1.79
C PHE A 23 -6.16 -6.34 -0.50
N VAL A 24 -7.20 -7.15 -0.31
CA VAL A 24 -7.30 -8.14 0.78
C VAL A 24 -7.69 -9.46 0.15
N GLY A 25 -6.99 -10.53 0.49
CA GLY A 25 -7.29 -11.86 -0.05
C GLY A 25 -6.71 -12.99 0.80
N CYS A 26 -7.02 -14.22 0.40
CA CYS A 26 -6.41 -15.43 0.93
C CYS A 26 -5.59 -16.11 -0.17
N ASP A 27 -4.44 -16.66 0.18
CA ASP A 27 -3.75 -17.62 -0.69
C ASP A 27 -4.42 -19.01 -0.63
N GLU A 28 -3.97 -19.93 -1.48
CA GLU A 28 -4.52 -21.29 -1.62
C GLU A 28 -4.44 -22.12 -0.33
N ASN A 29 -3.56 -21.74 0.62
CA ASN A 29 -3.41 -22.38 1.91
C ASN A 29 -4.20 -21.67 3.02
N GLY A 30 -5.05 -20.69 2.67
CA GLY A 30 -5.82 -19.89 3.63
C GLY A 30 -5.01 -18.80 4.31
N GLY A 31 -3.78 -18.53 3.87
CA GLY A 31 -2.95 -17.44 4.40
C GLY A 31 -3.48 -16.08 3.96
N LEU A 32 -3.73 -15.17 4.91
CA LEU A 32 -4.20 -13.83 4.58
C LEU A 32 -3.11 -12.95 3.99
N TRP A 33 -3.49 -12.21 2.94
CA TRP A 33 -2.66 -11.21 2.28
C TRP A 33 -3.33 -9.85 2.28
N VAL A 34 -2.51 -8.82 2.47
CA VAL A 34 -2.92 -7.42 2.38
C VAL A 34 -1.88 -6.63 1.59
N ALA A 35 -2.35 -5.86 0.62
CA ALA A 35 -1.52 -4.93 -0.14
C ALA A 35 -2.24 -3.58 -0.32
N PRO A 36 -1.90 -2.55 0.49
CA PRO A 36 -2.25 -1.18 0.13
C PRO A 36 -1.40 -0.76 -1.06
N ILE A 37 -2.03 -0.09 -2.02
CA ILE A 37 -1.41 0.37 -3.25
C ILE A 37 -1.74 1.83 -3.43
N GLU A 38 -0.71 2.60 -3.74
CA GLU A 38 -0.80 4.02 -4.02
C GLU A 38 -0.24 4.30 -5.41
N LEU A 39 -0.97 5.03 -6.23
CA LEU A 39 -0.64 5.38 -7.61
C LEU A 39 -0.18 6.84 -7.69
N THR A 40 0.78 7.11 -8.57
CA THR A 40 1.12 8.49 -8.93
C THR A 40 1.18 8.64 -10.44
N THR A 41 0.51 9.68 -10.94
CA THR A 41 0.55 10.03 -12.35
C THR A 41 1.55 11.19 -12.54
N ARG A 42 2.48 11.05 -13.48
CA ARG A 42 3.39 12.09 -14.02
C ARG A 42 4.69 12.43 -13.26
N LYS A 43 4.69 12.68 -11.95
CA LYS A 43 5.94 12.81 -11.14
C LYS A 43 5.66 12.33 -9.72
N ALA A 44 6.25 11.19 -9.35
CA ALA A 44 6.00 10.60 -8.05
C ALA A 44 6.68 11.42 -6.94
N ASP A 45 5.90 12.12 -6.12
CA ASP A 45 6.39 12.68 -4.88
C ASP A 45 6.46 11.58 -3.82
N PHE A 46 7.68 11.09 -3.61
CA PHE A 46 7.92 9.98 -2.71
C PHE A 46 7.59 10.27 -1.24
N SER A 47 7.55 11.55 -0.85
CA SER A 47 7.17 11.94 0.50
C SER A 47 5.71 11.59 0.80
N LYS A 48 4.87 11.48 -0.24
CA LYS A 48 3.44 11.20 -0.11
C LYS A 48 3.12 9.71 0.02
N PHE A 49 3.88 8.81 -0.62
CA PHE A 49 3.54 7.38 -0.56
C PHE A 49 3.48 6.81 0.86
N ALA A 50 4.42 7.19 1.74
CA ALA A 50 4.49 6.58 3.05
C ALA A 50 3.27 6.94 3.94
N PRO A 51 2.85 8.22 4.05
CA PRO A 51 1.57 8.57 4.68
C PRO A 51 0.36 7.83 4.08
N GLN A 52 0.27 7.78 2.75
CA GLN A 52 -0.88 7.18 2.06
C GLN A 52 -0.97 5.66 2.33
N LEU A 53 0.14 4.94 2.14
CA LEU A 53 0.22 3.51 2.42
C LEU A 53 0.01 3.17 3.91
N ARG A 54 0.32 4.08 4.84
CA ARG A 54 -0.04 3.91 6.27
C ARG A 54 -1.54 4.03 6.50
N ALA A 55 -2.23 4.92 5.80
CA ALA A 55 -3.68 5.01 5.87
C ALA A 55 -4.32 3.70 5.38
N GLY A 56 -3.85 3.17 4.24
CA GLY A 56 -4.26 1.85 3.75
C GLY A 56 -3.99 0.71 4.75
N ALA A 57 -2.82 0.71 5.40
CA ALA A 57 -2.49 -0.25 6.45
C ALA A 57 -3.42 -0.16 7.67
N ALA A 58 -3.78 1.06 8.09
CA ALA A 58 -4.70 1.28 9.20
C ALA A 58 -6.13 0.81 8.88
N ILE A 59 -6.58 1.01 7.63
CA ILE A 59 -7.86 0.48 7.15
C ILE A 59 -7.83 -1.05 7.16
N ALA A 60 -6.78 -1.66 6.60
CA ALA A 60 -6.63 -3.11 6.58
C ALA A 60 -6.65 -3.73 7.97
N ASP A 61 -5.99 -3.08 8.94
CA ASP A 61 -5.97 -3.59 10.31
C ASP A 61 -7.35 -3.57 10.97
N LYS A 62 -8.23 -2.63 10.58
CA LYS A 62 -9.64 -2.60 11.03
C LYS A 62 -10.49 -3.67 10.35
N LEU A 63 -10.22 -3.98 9.09
CA LEU A 63 -11.00 -4.96 8.31
C LEU A 63 -10.64 -6.41 8.67
N LEU A 64 -9.39 -6.67 9.03
CA LEU A 64 -8.94 -8.04 9.29
C LEU A 64 -9.18 -8.50 10.74
N PRO A 65 -9.52 -9.79 10.97
CA PRO A 65 -9.60 -10.36 12.31
C PRO A 65 -8.27 -10.23 13.07
N LYS A 66 -8.33 -9.89 14.37
CA LYS A 66 -7.15 -9.65 15.21
C LYS A 66 -6.44 -10.92 15.67
N ASN A 67 -7.14 -12.05 15.66
CA ASN A 67 -6.67 -13.34 16.13
C ASN A 67 -5.85 -14.11 15.07
N ILE A 68 -5.60 -13.53 13.91
CA ILE A 68 -4.80 -14.17 12.85
C ILE A 68 -3.33 -13.78 13.05
N PRO A 69 -2.47 -14.75 13.43
CA PRO A 69 -1.12 -14.47 13.88
C PRO A 69 -0.21 -13.99 12.76
N GLU A 70 -0.45 -14.44 11.53
CA GLU A 70 0.37 -14.09 10.37
C GLU A 70 -0.50 -13.56 9.23
N VAL A 71 -0.25 -12.31 8.86
CA VAL A 71 -0.83 -11.68 7.67
C VAL A 71 0.33 -11.21 6.80
N LYS A 72 0.38 -11.71 5.57
CA LYS A 72 1.40 -11.33 4.60
C LYS A 72 1.07 -9.93 4.09
N PHE A 73 1.90 -8.97 4.46
CA PHE A 73 1.67 -7.54 4.21
C PHE A 73 2.65 -6.99 3.19
N ARG A 74 2.15 -6.33 2.14
CA ARG A 74 2.97 -5.82 1.04
C ARG A 74 2.52 -4.42 0.59
N PRO A 75 3.12 -3.34 1.11
CA PRO A 75 2.82 -1.98 0.65
C PRO A 75 3.47 -1.70 -0.71
N ILE A 76 2.72 -1.16 -1.67
CA ILE A 76 3.17 -0.95 -3.06
C ILE A 76 2.98 0.50 -3.50
N ALA A 77 4.07 1.13 -3.94
CA ALA A 77 4.07 2.42 -4.63
C ALA A 77 4.15 2.19 -6.15
N VAL A 78 3.14 2.65 -6.89
CA VAL A 78 3.08 2.59 -8.35
C VAL A 78 3.34 3.98 -8.93
N HIS A 79 4.18 4.07 -9.96
CA HIS A 79 4.58 5.36 -10.50
C HIS A 79 4.63 5.43 -12.02
N GLY A 80 4.16 6.55 -12.58
CA GLY A 80 4.18 6.82 -14.03
C GLY A 80 5.55 7.22 -14.60
N GLY A 81 6.53 7.51 -13.75
CA GLY A 81 7.84 8.00 -14.15
C GLY A 81 8.49 8.76 -13.00
N ILE A 82 9.80 8.57 -12.81
CA ILE A 82 10.53 9.08 -11.64
C ILE A 82 11.94 9.51 -12.05
N HIS A 83 12.38 10.67 -11.55
CA HIS A 83 13.76 11.10 -11.69
C HIS A 83 14.68 10.17 -10.90
N ARG A 84 15.78 9.73 -11.52
CA ARG A 84 16.71 8.73 -10.95
C ARG A 84 17.17 9.08 -9.53
N GLU A 85 17.37 10.37 -9.24
CA GLU A 85 17.77 10.84 -7.91
C GLU A 85 16.69 10.61 -6.84
N GLU A 86 15.44 10.93 -7.13
CA GLU A 86 14.31 10.67 -6.24
C GLU A 86 14.11 9.18 -6.04
N PHE A 87 14.23 8.38 -7.10
CA PHE A 87 14.20 6.92 -7.04
C PHE A 87 15.26 6.39 -6.07
N ASN A 88 16.50 6.87 -6.21
CA ASN A 88 17.61 6.45 -5.36
C ASN A 88 17.41 6.90 -3.90
N LYS A 89 16.94 8.13 -3.67
CA LYS A 89 16.63 8.64 -2.33
C LYS A 89 15.61 7.76 -1.64
N PHE A 90 14.49 7.45 -2.30
CA PHE A 90 13.47 6.59 -1.72
C PHE A 90 13.94 5.16 -1.48
N ARG A 91 14.68 4.58 -2.43
CA ARG A 91 15.25 3.25 -2.29
C ARG A 91 16.21 3.18 -1.09
N ASN A 92 16.99 4.24 -0.87
CA ASN A 92 17.98 4.31 0.21
C ASN A 92 17.39 4.70 1.56
N SER A 93 16.25 5.40 1.60
CA SER A 93 15.63 5.87 2.84
C SER A 93 14.96 4.76 3.67
N ARG A 94 15.02 3.49 3.20
CA ARG A 94 14.44 2.33 3.88
C ARG A 94 12.98 2.59 4.30
N ASN A 95 12.18 3.18 3.42
CA ASN A 95 10.80 3.50 3.76
C ASN A 95 10.02 2.23 4.05
N LYS A 96 9.61 2.09 5.31
CA LYS A 96 8.85 0.96 5.84
C LYS A 96 7.48 1.41 6.31
N ILE A 97 6.49 0.56 6.08
CA ILE A 97 5.14 0.73 6.61
C ILE A 97 4.94 -0.27 7.75
N PRO A 98 4.58 0.19 8.96
CA PRO A 98 4.25 -0.69 10.07
C PRO A 98 2.90 -1.36 9.84
N PHE A 99 2.79 -2.63 10.20
CA PHE A 99 1.55 -3.39 10.20
C PHE A 99 1.65 -4.57 11.18
N ARG A 100 0.76 -4.62 12.18
CA ARG A 100 0.66 -5.71 13.19
C ARG A 100 2.00 -6.16 13.78
N GLY A 101 2.79 -5.21 14.29
CA GLY A 101 4.08 -5.48 14.92
C GLY A 101 5.25 -5.70 13.95
N ASN A 102 4.98 -5.81 12.65
CA ASN A 102 6.00 -5.89 11.60
C ASN A 102 6.16 -4.54 10.90
N SER A 103 7.29 -4.34 10.22
CA SER A 103 7.55 -3.16 9.39
C SER A 103 8.13 -3.58 8.05
N VAL A 104 7.36 -3.40 6.98
CA VAL A 104 7.68 -3.92 5.65
C VAL A 104 8.11 -2.79 4.73
N LEU A 105 9.18 -3.00 3.97
CA LEU A 105 9.65 -2.04 2.96
C LEU A 105 8.60 -1.85 1.86
N ILE A 106 8.40 -0.60 1.44
CA ILE A 106 7.56 -0.27 0.29
C ILE A 106 8.18 -0.86 -0.97
N LYS A 107 7.44 -1.72 -1.67
CA LYS A 107 7.80 -2.16 -3.01
C LYS A 107 7.38 -1.12 -4.03
N GLN A 108 8.15 -1.03 -5.10
CA GLN A 108 7.88 -0.09 -6.19
C GLN A 108 7.60 -0.85 -7.47
N THR A 109 6.71 -0.31 -8.28
CA THR A 109 6.52 -0.76 -9.66
C THR A 109 6.11 0.40 -10.56
N ARG A 110 6.34 0.27 -11.86
CA ARG A 110 5.92 1.29 -12.84
C ARG A 110 4.46 1.10 -13.23
N CYS A 111 3.77 2.19 -13.54
CA CYS A 111 2.47 2.11 -14.21
C CYS A 111 2.58 1.26 -15.49
N GLY A 112 1.58 0.42 -15.74
CA GLY A 112 1.56 -0.53 -16.86
C GLY A 112 2.44 -1.77 -16.68
N SER A 113 3.21 -1.88 -15.60
CA SER A 113 3.95 -3.11 -15.28
C SER A 113 3.06 -4.10 -14.53
N SER A 114 3.34 -5.40 -14.70
CA SER A 114 2.63 -6.44 -13.96
C SER A 114 2.82 -6.31 -12.45
N LEU A 115 1.71 -6.30 -11.72
CA LEU A 115 1.70 -6.23 -10.26
C LEU A 115 2.30 -7.47 -9.60
N THR A 116 2.32 -8.61 -10.30
CA THR A 116 2.89 -9.86 -9.78
C THR A 116 4.35 -9.69 -9.38
N ASN A 117 5.11 -8.83 -10.06
CA ASN A 117 6.51 -8.57 -9.73
C ASN A 117 6.68 -7.76 -8.41
N ALA A 118 5.68 -6.96 -8.04
CA ALA A 118 5.68 -6.20 -6.79
C ALA A 118 5.14 -7.02 -5.61
N LEU A 119 4.26 -8.00 -5.89
CA LEU A 119 3.66 -8.89 -4.91
C LEU A 119 4.53 -10.12 -4.59
N LYS A 120 5.41 -10.53 -5.51
CA LYS A 120 6.36 -11.63 -5.29
C LYS A 120 7.40 -11.25 -4.22
N GLY A 121 7.39 -12.02 -3.12
CA GLY A 121 8.48 -12.14 -2.15
C GLY A 121 8.07 -11.86 -0.72
#